data_AF-A0A6P4EF73-F1
#
_entry.id   AF-A0A6P4EF73-F1
#
_cell.length_a   1.000
_cell.length_b   1.000
_cell.length_c   1.000
_cell.angle_alpha   90.00
_cell.angle_beta   90.00
_cell.angle_gamma   90.00
#
_symmetry.space_group_name_H-M   'P 1'
#
loop_
_entity.id
_entity.type
_entity.pdbx_description
1 polymer ?
#
loop_
_entity_poly.entity_id
_entity_poly.type
_entity_poly.pdbx_seq_one_letter_code
_entity_poly.pdbx_strand_id
1 'polypeptide(L)'
;MAYFVSNPTEPNYYFIDSVAYTEDHVPVKKLCWCDAPSKLKESTLCSYFELFGPVLEIKMFSNNSSMFQSGYVIYDNVKDAARALRTCNHKVNGIEFLVEASDSWDQPDAYGSSPEELQGPSLILGLNDYCLEHIMAKLELQDKVRFAKTCLRIRAIFKRESARLHTCVDLGQFRNMTVWDIRYYFQLFGAHIQVLYGI
;
A
#
# COMPACT_ATOMS: atom_id res chain seq x y z
N MET A 1 13.92 7.71 -10.23
CA MET A 1 13.20 7.55 -8.95
C MET A 1 13.78 6.33 -8.28
N ALA A 2 14.43 6.52 -7.13
CA ALA A 2 15.17 5.46 -6.46
C ALA A 2 14.19 4.56 -5.70
N TYR A 3 14.15 3.30 -6.09
CA TYR A 3 13.50 2.21 -5.38
C TYR A 3 14.16 2.09 -4.00
N PHE A 4 13.45 2.45 -2.93
CA PHE A 4 13.84 2.01 -1.60
C PHE A 4 13.62 0.49 -1.57
N VAL A 5 14.73 -0.21 -1.35
CA VAL A 5 14.93 -1.64 -1.55
C VAL A 5 13.94 -2.47 -0.75
N SER A 6 12.88 -2.93 -1.40
CA SER A 6 12.39 -4.29 -1.21
C SER A 6 13.33 -5.19 -2.01
N ASN A 7 13.76 -6.32 -1.44
CA ASN A 7 14.47 -7.33 -2.21
C ASN A 7 13.63 -7.66 -3.46
N PRO A 8 14.14 -7.54 -4.69
CA PRO A 8 13.36 -7.72 -5.92
C PRO A 8 12.81 -9.15 -6.12
N THR A 9 13.04 -10.04 -5.15
CA THR A 9 12.64 -11.45 -5.16
C THR A 9 11.42 -11.76 -4.30
N GLU A 10 10.98 -10.86 -3.42
CA GLU A 10 9.82 -11.10 -2.57
C GLU A 10 8.61 -10.31 -3.09
N PRO A 11 7.50 -11.00 -3.45
CA PRO A 11 6.28 -10.31 -3.86
C PRO A 11 5.75 -9.44 -2.72
N ASN A 12 5.20 -8.27 -3.03
CA ASN A 12 4.56 -7.36 -2.08
C ASN A 12 3.19 -7.87 -1.57
N TYR A 13 2.91 -9.16 -1.74
CA TYR A 13 1.67 -9.82 -1.37
C TYR A 13 1.90 -11.29 -0.97
N TYR A 14 0.93 -11.86 -0.26
CA TYR A 14 0.90 -13.26 0.12
C TYR A 14 -0.52 -13.84 -0.03
N PHE A 15 -0.68 -15.16 0.01
CA PHE A 15 -1.98 -15.83 -0.17
C PHE A 15 -2.50 -16.51 1.10
N ILE A 16 -3.81 -16.35 1.37
CA ILE A 16 -4.58 -17.18 2.32
C ILE A 16 -5.86 -17.62 1.60
N ASP A 17 -6.19 -18.92 1.63
CA ASP A 17 -7.46 -19.49 1.15
C ASP A 17 -7.94 -18.98 -0.22
N SER A 18 -6.99 -18.80 -1.15
CA SER A 18 -7.18 -18.29 -2.52
C SER A 18 -7.48 -16.80 -2.67
N VAL A 19 -7.21 -16.02 -1.63
CA VAL A 19 -7.20 -14.55 -1.66
C VAL A 19 -5.76 -14.07 -1.54
N ALA A 20 -5.39 -13.06 -2.32
CA ALA A 20 -4.12 -12.36 -2.19
C ALA A 20 -4.29 -11.16 -1.23
N TYR A 21 -3.31 -10.95 -0.37
CA TYR A 21 -3.26 -9.86 0.60
C TYR A 21 -1.95 -9.12 0.46
N THR A 22 -1.96 -7.80 0.56
CA THR A 22 -0.71 -7.01 0.66
C THR A 22 -0.02 -7.25 2.01
N GLU A 23 1.20 -6.75 2.17
CA GLU A 23 1.96 -6.77 3.43
C GLU A 23 1.21 -6.17 4.64
N ASP A 24 0.22 -5.30 4.41
CA ASP A 24 -0.63 -4.70 5.44
C ASP A 24 -1.96 -5.45 5.64
N HIS A 25 -2.07 -6.68 5.15
CA HIS A 25 -3.27 -7.53 5.25
C HIS A 25 -4.50 -6.96 4.53
N VAL A 26 -4.31 -6.10 3.53
CA VAL A 26 -5.40 -5.57 2.70
C VAL A 26 -5.68 -6.55 1.56
N PRO A 27 -6.94 -7.00 1.36
CA PRO A 27 -7.29 -7.84 0.21
C PRO A 27 -6.96 -7.15 -1.12
N VAL A 28 -6.31 -7.87 -2.01
CA VAL A 28 -5.89 -7.32 -3.31
C VAL A 28 -7.03 -7.42 -4.32
N LYS A 29 -7.39 -6.27 -4.92
CA LYS A 29 -8.24 -6.16 -6.11
C LYS A 29 -7.55 -5.45 -7.26
N LYS A 30 -6.71 -4.46 -6.93
CA LYS A 30 -5.96 -3.66 -7.90
C LYS A 30 -4.58 -4.26 -8.12
N LEU A 31 -4.29 -4.58 -9.37
CA LEU A 31 -2.99 -5.04 -9.83
C LEU A 31 -2.36 -3.95 -10.70
N CYS A 32 -1.06 -3.77 -10.60
CA CYS A 32 -0.29 -2.95 -11.53
C CYS A 32 0.48 -3.86 -12.48
N TRP A 33 0.70 -3.37 -13.71
CA TRP A 33 1.67 -3.98 -14.59
C TRP A 33 2.73 -2.98 -15.01
N CYS A 34 3.92 -3.52 -15.27
CA CYS A 34 5.09 -2.79 -15.74
C CYS A 34 5.67 -3.48 -16.97
N ASP A 35 6.42 -2.71 -17.76
CA ASP A 35 7.17 -3.21 -18.91
C ASP A 35 6.33 -3.86 -20.02
N ALA A 36 5.04 -3.54 -20.11
CA ALA A 36 4.23 -3.94 -21.26
C ALA A 36 4.70 -3.15 -22.50
N PRO A 37 4.82 -3.77 -23.70
CA PRO A 37 5.19 -3.03 -24.91
C PRO A 37 4.14 -1.99 -25.29
N SER A 38 4.58 -0.79 -25.68
CA SER A 38 3.69 0.31 -26.09
C SER A 38 2.78 0.01 -27.30
N LYS A 39 3.09 -1.06 -28.05
CA LYS A 39 2.27 -1.55 -29.16
C LYS A 39 0.99 -2.26 -28.71
N LEU A 40 0.92 -2.73 -27.46
CA LEU A 40 -0.28 -3.37 -26.93
C LEU A 40 -1.36 -2.31 -26.71
N LYS A 41 -2.57 -2.58 -27.22
CA LYS A 41 -3.72 -1.70 -27.03
C LYS A 41 -4.44 -2.04 -25.73
N GLU A 42 -5.13 -1.05 -25.18
CA GLU A 42 -5.97 -1.21 -23.98
C GLU A 42 -7.00 -2.32 -24.16
N SER A 43 -7.66 -2.39 -25.31
CA SER A 43 -8.63 -3.44 -25.60
C SER A 43 -8.03 -4.84 -25.54
N THR A 44 -6.78 -5.02 -25.98
CA THR A 44 -6.09 -6.32 -25.92
C THR A 44 -5.71 -6.69 -24.49
N LEU A 45 -5.23 -5.73 -23.70
CA LEU A 45 -4.94 -5.95 -22.29
C LEU A 45 -6.22 -6.23 -21.50
N CYS A 46 -7.31 -5.52 -21.79
CA CYS A 46 -8.61 -5.73 -21.16
C CYS A 46 -9.09 -7.16 -21.40
N SER A 47 -9.17 -7.60 -22.66
CA SER A 47 -9.59 -8.98 -22.99
C SER A 47 -8.67 -10.04 -22.39
N TYR A 48 -7.37 -9.74 -22.22
CA TYR A 48 -6.45 -10.63 -21.53
C TYR A 48 -6.76 -10.74 -20.04
N PHE A 49 -6.93 -9.62 -19.34
CA PHE A 49 -7.21 -9.61 -17.91
C PHE A 49 -8.61 -10.16 -17.57
N GLU A 50 -9.58 -10.03 -18.48
CA GLU A 50 -10.90 -10.63 -18.38
C GLU A 50 -10.88 -12.18 -18.35
N LEU A 51 -9.80 -12.83 -18.83
CA LEU A 51 -9.63 -14.28 -18.72
C LEU A 51 -9.57 -14.75 -17.26
N PHE A 52 -9.13 -13.89 -16.35
CA PHE A 52 -9.03 -14.19 -14.93
C PHE A 52 -10.30 -13.85 -14.15
N GLY A 53 -11.25 -13.12 -14.73
CA GLY A 53 -12.50 -12.71 -14.11
C GLY A 53 -12.95 -11.31 -14.51
N PRO A 54 -14.14 -10.87 -14.05
CA PRO A 54 -14.68 -9.56 -14.40
C PRO A 54 -13.76 -8.41 -13.95
N VAL A 55 -13.44 -7.53 -14.89
CA VAL A 55 -12.64 -6.31 -14.69
C VAL A 55 -13.59 -5.13 -14.48
N LEU A 56 -13.41 -4.40 -13.37
CA LEU A 56 -14.15 -3.16 -13.09
C LEU A 56 -13.54 -1.97 -13.82
N GLU A 57 -12.21 -1.91 -13.84
CA GLU A 57 -11.48 -0.79 -14.42
C GLU A 57 -10.14 -1.28 -14.95
N ILE A 58 -9.74 -0.76 -16.11
CA ILE A 58 -8.39 -0.87 -16.63
C ILE A 58 -7.93 0.51 -17.06
N LYS A 59 -6.67 0.85 -16.77
CA LYS A 59 -6.10 2.13 -17.17
C LYS A 59 -4.66 1.99 -17.56
N MET A 60 -4.33 2.55 -18.72
CA MET A 60 -2.97 2.60 -19.24
C MET A 60 -2.32 3.95 -18.98
N PHE A 61 -1.07 3.92 -18.54
CA PHE A 61 -0.19 5.07 -18.48
C PHE A 61 0.76 5.01 -19.68
N SER A 62 0.32 5.56 -20.81
CA SER A 62 1.19 5.71 -21.96
C SER A 62 2.04 6.98 -21.80
N ASN A 63 3.35 6.82 -21.93
CA ASN A 63 4.24 7.94 -22.17
C ASN A 63 4.68 7.85 -23.64
N ASN A 64 4.31 8.86 -24.46
CA ASN A 64 4.52 8.85 -25.91
C ASN A 64 5.99 8.67 -26.33
N SER A 65 6.94 8.84 -25.40
CA SER A 65 8.38 8.66 -25.61
C SER A 65 8.93 7.29 -25.17
N SER A 66 8.13 6.44 -24.53
CA SER A 66 8.58 5.17 -23.95
C SER A 66 8.27 3.98 -24.86
N MET A 67 9.22 3.06 -24.99
CA MET A 67 8.98 1.75 -25.63
C MET A 67 8.08 0.83 -24.80
N PHE A 68 7.95 1.14 -23.52
CA PHE A 68 7.15 0.40 -22.55
C PHE A 68 6.07 1.27 -21.93
N GLN A 69 4.99 0.63 -21.51
CA GLN A 69 3.87 1.24 -20.84
C GLN A 69 3.52 0.44 -19.60
N SER A 70 3.01 1.16 -18.61
CA SER A 70 2.53 0.60 -17.36
C SER A 70 1.04 0.91 -17.23
N GLY A 71 0.41 0.32 -16.24
CA GLY A 71 -0.98 0.61 -15.95
C GLY A 71 -1.47 -0.22 -14.79
N TYR A 72 -2.79 -0.20 -14.60
CA TYR A 72 -3.43 -1.03 -13.59
C TYR A 72 -4.74 -1.60 -14.08
N VAL A 73 -5.13 -2.69 -13.42
CA VAL A 73 -6.43 -3.34 -13.56
C VAL A 73 -7.04 -3.52 -12.18
N ILE A 74 -8.33 -3.27 -12.05
CA ILE A 74 -9.11 -3.50 -10.84
C ILE A 74 -10.12 -4.61 -11.14
N TYR A 75 -10.05 -5.70 -10.39
CA TYR A 75 -11.01 -6.79 -10.45
C TYR A 75 -12.22 -6.53 -9.54
N ASP A 76 -13.37 -7.07 -9.95
CA ASP A 76 -14.58 -7.06 -9.11
C ASP A 76 -14.40 -7.95 -7.87
N ASN A 77 -13.78 -9.12 -8.06
CA ASN A 77 -13.58 -10.11 -7.01
C ASN A 77 -12.09 -10.29 -6.65
N VAL A 78 -11.79 -10.32 -5.35
CA VAL A 78 -10.44 -10.57 -4.80
C VAL A 78 -9.85 -11.92 -5.25
N LYS A 79 -10.70 -12.92 -5.49
CA LYS A 79 -10.26 -14.24 -5.98
C LYS A 79 -9.78 -14.19 -7.42
N ASP A 80 -10.31 -13.28 -8.23
CA ASP A 80 -9.95 -13.11 -9.64
C ASP A 80 -8.60 -12.40 -9.76
N ALA A 81 -8.39 -11.36 -8.95
CA ALA A 81 -7.08 -10.74 -8.77
C ALA A 81 -6.04 -11.77 -8.27
N ALA A 82 -6.41 -12.62 -7.30
CA ALA A 82 -5.53 -13.69 -6.82
C ALA A 82 -5.18 -14.72 -7.92
N ARG A 83 -6.13 -15.05 -8.80
CA ARG A 83 -5.88 -15.93 -9.96
C ARG A 83 -4.89 -15.29 -10.94
N ALA A 84 -5.05 -13.99 -11.23
CA ALA A 84 -4.10 -13.26 -12.06
C ALA A 84 -2.70 -13.28 -11.44
N LEU A 85 -2.56 -12.92 -10.15
CA LEU A 85 -1.26 -12.90 -9.45
C LEU A 85 -0.56 -14.27 -9.33
N ARG A 86 -1.32 -15.37 -9.33
CA ARG A 86 -0.72 -16.73 -9.37
C ARG A 86 -0.04 -17.04 -10.71
N THR A 87 -0.30 -16.25 -11.74
CA THR A 87 0.30 -16.45 -13.06
C THR A 87 1.71 -15.87 -13.08
N CYS A 88 2.71 -16.75 -12.99
CA CYS A 88 4.12 -16.32 -12.93
C CYS A 88 4.65 -15.71 -14.24
N ASN A 89 3.98 -15.93 -15.38
CA ASN A 89 4.41 -15.41 -16.67
C ASN A 89 3.21 -14.83 -17.43
N HIS A 90 2.98 -13.53 -17.27
CA HIS A 90 1.95 -12.82 -18.02
C HIS A 90 2.43 -12.52 -19.42
N LYS A 91 1.66 -12.98 -20.41
CA LYS A 91 2.07 -12.96 -21.82
C LYS A 91 0.90 -12.66 -22.73
N VAL A 92 1.05 -11.64 -23.57
CA VAL A 92 0.08 -11.25 -24.60
C VAL A 92 0.80 -11.18 -25.94
N ASN A 93 0.27 -11.90 -26.95
CA ASN A 93 0.87 -11.97 -28.29
C ASN A 93 2.36 -12.39 -28.30
N GLY A 94 2.75 -13.26 -27.36
CA GLY A 94 4.13 -13.73 -27.28
C GLY A 94 5.09 -12.80 -26.52
N ILE A 95 4.60 -11.67 -25.98
CA ILE A 95 5.43 -10.71 -25.24
C ILE A 95 5.05 -10.74 -23.76
N GLU A 96 6.08 -10.81 -22.92
CA GLU A 96 5.96 -10.95 -21.47
C GLU A 96 6.02 -9.59 -20.80
N PHE A 97 5.31 -9.45 -19.68
CA PHE A 97 5.30 -8.25 -18.85
C PHE A 97 5.08 -8.62 -17.39
N LEU A 98 5.46 -7.71 -16.49
CA LEU A 98 5.37 -7.94 -15.06
C LEU A 98 4.00 -7.50 -14.54
N VAL A 99 3.40 -8.29 -13.65
CA VAL A 99 2.18 -7.95 -12.92
C VAL A 99 2.42 -8.15 -11.43
N GLU A 100 2.07 -7.15 -10.64
CA GLU A 100 2.24 -7.14 -9.19
C GLU A 100 0.96 -6.62 -8.51
N ALA A 101 0.84 -6.86 -7.20
CA ALA A 101 -0.21 -6.20 -6.43
C ALA A 101 0.11 -4.70 -6.37
N SER A 102 -0.91 -3.85 -6.52
CA SER A 102 -0.71 -2.44 -6.21
C SER A 102 -0.52 -2.25 -4.70
N ASP A 103 0.14 -1.16 -4.32
CA ASP A 103 0.41 -0.82 -2.93
C ASP A 103 -0.86 -0.83 -2.06
N SER A 104 -0.70 -1.12 -0.76
CA SER A 104 -1.82 -1.23 0.17
C SER A 104 -2.72 0.02 0.19
N TRP A 105 -2.15 1.24 0.07
CA TRP A 105 -2.92 2.49 0.04
C TRP A 105 -3.65 2.76 -1.28
N ASP A 106 -3.30 2.01 -2.32
CA ASP A 106 -3.85 2.12 -3.67
C ASP A 106 -4.95 1.09 -3.94
N GLN A 107 -5.14 0.13 -3.02
CA GLN A 107 -6.23 -0.84 -3.09
C GLN A 107 -7.59 -0.12 -2.87
N PRO A 108 -8.67 -0.55 -3.55
CA PRO A 108 -9.98 0.10 -3.43
C PRO A 108 -10.52 0.14 -2.00
N ASP A 109 -10.26 -0.92 -1.23
CA ASP A 109 -10.76 -1.10 0.14
C ASP A 109 -9.70 -0.73 1.20
N ALA A 110 -8.61 -0.04 0.81
CA ALA A 110 -7.46 0.26 1.68
C ALA A 110 -7.86 0.93 3.00
N TYR A 111 -8.75 1.93 2.94
CA TYR A 111 -9.16 2.70 4.10
C TYR A 111 -10.42 2.15 4.78
N GLY A 112 -10.87 0.96 4.37
CA GLY A 112 -12.15 0.37 4.76
C GLY A 112 -13.34 1.05 4.09
N SER A 113 -14.47 0.35 4.06
CA SER A 113 -15.78 1.02 4.00
C SER A 113 -15.89 1.86 5.27
N SER A 114 -16.34 3.12 5.17
CA SER A 114 -16.80 4.03 6.24
C SER A 114 -16.47 3.65 7.71
N PRO A 115 -15.96 4.55 8.57
CA PRO A 115 -15.70 4.32 10.01
C PRO A 115 -16.85 3.71 10.85
N GLU A 116 -18.03 3.52 10.28
CA GLU A 116 -19.25 3.03 10.89
C GLU A 116 -19.30 1.51 11.13
N GLU A 117 -18.37 0.69 10.62
CA GLU A 117 -18.42 -0.78 10.78
C GLU A 117 -17.59 -1.35 11.95
N LEU A 118 -16.76 -0.55 12.63
CA LEU A 118 -16.15 -0.95 13.91
C LEU A 118 -17.01 -0.50 15.10
N GLN A 119 -18.29 -0.89 15.11
CA GLN A 119 -19.22 -0.64 16.23
C GLN A 119 -19.01 -1.64 17.36
N GLY A 120 -17.90 -1.48 18.07
CA GLY A 120 -17.80 -1.84 19.48
C GLY A 120 -17.33 -0.61 20.26
N PRO A 121 -17.75 -0.41 21.52
CA PRO A 121 -17.20 0.67 22.33
C PRO A 121 -15.70 0.42 22.47
N SER A 122 -14.90 1.17 21.71
CA SER A 122 -13.45 1.11 21.80
C SER A 122 -13.07 1.68 23.15
N LEU A 123 -12.88 0.82 24.15
CA LEU A 123 -12.55 1.20 25.53
C LEU A 123 -11.36 2.18 25.59
N ILE A 124 -10.42 2.04 24.64
CA ILE A 124 -9.27 2.94 24.50
C ILE A 124 -9.66 4.37 24.12
N LEU A 125 -10.71 4.58 23.32
CA LEU A 125 -11.20 5.91 22.95
C LEU A 125 -11.94 6.60 24.11
N GLY A 126 -12.36 5.85 25.13
CA GLY A 126 -12.91 6.39 26.38
C GLY A 126 -11.86 7.01 27.31
N LEU A 127 -10.57 6.78 27.06
CA LEU A 127 -9.49 7.38 27.85
C LEU A 127 -9.35 8.88 27.54
N ASN A 128 -8.88 9.65 28.52
CA ASN A 128 -8.54 11.06 28.31
C ASN A 128 -7.22 11.21 27.52
N ASP A 129 -6.95 12.41 27.00
CA ASP A 129 -5.76 12.68 26.16
C ASP A 129 -4.45 12.39 26.90
N TYR A 130 -4.37 12.67 28.20
CA TYR A 130 -3.17 12.45 29.01
C TYR A 130 -2.81 10.96 29.15
N CYS A 131 -3.82 10.11 29.38
CA CYS A 131 -3.66 8.66 29.40
C CYS A 131 -3.23 8.13 28.03
N LEU A 132 -3.82 8.67 26.95
CA LEU A 132 -3.46 8.31 25.59
C LEU A 132 -2.02 8.73 25.26
N GLU A 133 -1.60 9.94 25.63
CA GLU A 133 -0.21 10.40 25.50
C GLU A 133 0.78 9.45 26.22
N HIS A 134 0.44 9.01 27.44
CA HIS A 134 1.26 8.05 28.19
C HIS A 134 1.35 6.68 27.52
N ILE A 135 0.23 6.17 27.00
CA ILE A 135 0.22 4.91 26.24
C ILE A 135 1.09 5.07 24.98
N MET A 136 0.88 6.14 24.22
CA MET A 136 1.65 6.42 23.01
C MET A 136 3.14 6.51 23.29
N ALA A 137 3.57 7.12 24.41
CA ALA A 137 4.98 7.18 24.78
C ALA A 137 5.64 5.80 24.97
N LYS A 138 4.85 4.75 25.29
CA LYS A 138 5.33 3.37 25.48
C LYS A 138 5.36 2.54 24.20
N LEU A 139 4.71 3.00 23.14
CA LEU A 139 4.64 2.26 21.87
C LEU A 139 5.90 2.46 21.03
N GLU A 140 6.24 1.44 20.24
CA GLU A 140 7.25 1.55 19.20
C GLU A 140 6.77 2.45 18.05
N LEU A 141 7.69 2.92 17.20
CA LEU A 141 7.35 3.85 16.11
C LEU A 141 6.29 3.27 15.17
N GLN A 142 6.43 1.99 14.82
CA GLN A 142 5.50 1.29 13.95
C GLN A 142 4.07 1.30 14.52
N ASP A 143 3.92 0.95 15.79
CA ASP A 143 2.63 0.94 16.46
C ASP A 143 2.02 2.34 16.52
N LYS A 144 2.83 3.36 16.88
CA LYS A 144 2.38 4.76 16.90
C LYS A 144 1.82 5.19 15.54
N VAL A 145 2.52 4.84 14.45
CA VAL A 145 2.12 5.12 13.07
C VAL A 145 0.80 4.43 12.73
N ARG A 146 0.68 3.14 13.04
CA ARG A 146 -0.54 2.34 12.79
C ARG A 146 -1.75 2.85 13.59
N PHE A 147 -1.56 3.19 14.85
CA PHE A 147 -2.60 3.80 15.69
C PHE A 147 -3.06 5.18 15.16
N ALA A 148 -2.14 5.98 14.63
CA ALA A 148 -2.49 7.27 14.03
C ALA A 148 -3.25 7.12 12.70
N LYS A 149 -3.07 6.01 11.97
CA LYS A 149 -3.83 5.70 10.74
C LYS A 149 -5.31 5.48 11.05
N THR A 150 -5.64 4.80 12.16
CA THR A 150 -7.02 4.37 12.48
C THR A 150 -7.90 5.43 13.14
N CYS A 151 -7.33 6.36 13.91
CA CYS A 151 -8.12 7.32 14.70
C CYS A 151 -7.64 8.77 14.59
N LEU A 152 -8.54 9.69 14.24
CA LEU A 152 -8.24 11.12 14.13
C LEU A 152 -7.79 11.76 15.46
N ARG A 153 -8.38 11.35 16.58
CA ARG A 153 -8.01 11.86 17.91
C ARG A 153 -6.59 11.43 18.28
N ILE A 154 -6.25 10.15 18.06
CA ILE A 154 -4.90 9.63 18.30
C ILE A 154 -3.90 10.29 17.35
N ARG A 155 -4.26 10.50 16.09
CA ARG A 155 -3.44 11.25 15.12
C ARG A 155 -3.11 12.66 15.60
N ALA A 156 -4.08 13.37 16.19
CA ALA A 156 -3.87 14.71 16.71
C ALA A 156 -2.90 14.72 17.91
N ILE A 157 -3.07 13.77 18.83
CA ILE A 157 -2.16 13.57 19.96
C ILE A 157 -0.74 13.28 19.45
N PHE A 158 -0.61 12.35 18.51
CA PHE A 158 0.68 11.94 17.97
C PHE A 158 1.39 13.09 17.24
N LYS A 159 0.66 13.91 16.47
CA LYS A 159 1.20 15.14 15.85
C LYS A 159 1.73 16.17 16.85
N ARG A 160 1.10 16.28 18.02
CA ARG A 160 1.52 17.22 19.07
C ARG A 160 2.85 16.77 19.71
N GLU A 161 2.96 15.48 19.99
CA GLU A 161 4.18 14.88 20.55
C GLU A 161 5.35 14.92 19.55
N SER A 162 5.09 14.59 18.28
CA SER A 162 6.11 14.52 17.24
C SER A 162 6.75 15.86 16.90
N ALA A 163 5.99 16.96 16.99
CA ALA A 163 6.48 18.32 16.72
C ALA A 163 7.62 18.70 17.69
N ARG A 164 7.73 18.01 18.83
CA ARG A 164 8.78 18.20 19.82
C ARG A 164 9.98 17.27 19.65
N LEU A 165 9.89 16.22 18.81
CA LEU A 165 10.80 15.06 18.88
C LEU A 165 11.50 14.67 17.57
N HIS A 166 11.00 15.03 16.38
CA HIS A 166 11.49 14.47 15.11
C HIS A 166 12.18 15.47 14.16
N THR A 167 13.20 16.18 14.63
CA THR A 167 14.12 16.92 13.72
C THR A 167 15.18 16.01 13.10
N CYS A 168 15.52 14.90 13.75
CA CYS A 168 16.48 13.92 13.27
C CYS A 168 15.86 12.52 13.28
N VAL A 169 15.94 11.80 12.16
CA VAL A 169 15.34 10.46 12.01
C VAL A 169 16.40 9.45 11.57
N ASP A 170 16.51 8.37 12.33
CA ASP A 170 17.33 7.20 12.00
C ASP A 170 16.55 6.25 11.08
N LEU A 171 17.06 6.03 9.87
CA LEU A 171 16.46 5.14 8.87
C LEU A 171 16.42 3.68 9.34
N GLY A 172 17.27 3.29 10.29
CA GLY A 172 17.24 1.95 10.91
C GLY A 172 15.91 1.65 11.62
N GLN A 173 15.17 2.67 12.06
CA GLN A 173 13.86 2.51 12.69
C GLN A 173 12.79 2.00 11.73
N PHE A 174 13.00 2.15 10.41
CA PHE A 174 12.05 1.71 9.39
C PHE A 174 12.26 0.27 8.93
N ARG A 175 13.29 -0.43 9.43
CA ARG A 175 13.65 -1.79 8.96
C ARG A 175 12.51 -2.80 9.03
N ASN A 176 11.62 -2.67 10.02
CA ASN A 176 10.49 -3.58 10.23
C ASN A 176 9.13 -2.98 9.82
N MET A 177 9.13 -1.79 9.21
CA MET A 177 7.91 -1.07 8.83
C MET A 177 7.54 -1.38 7.37
N THR A 178 6.23 -1.45 7.10
CA THR A 178 5.71 -1.59 5.73
C THR A 178 5.95 -0.30 4.94
N VAL A 179 5.93 -0.38 3.61
CA VAL A 179 6.07 0.81 2.77
C VAL A 179 4.94 1.80 3.07
N TRP A 180 3.75 1.31 3.40
CA TRP A 180 2.63 2.15 3.79
C TRP A 180 2.87 2.87 5.12
N ASP A 181 3.42 2.18 6.11
CA ASP A 181 3.76 2.78 7.40
C ASP A 181 4.83 3.89 7.23
N ILE A 182 5.86 3.63 6.41
CA ILE A 182 6.91 4.61 6.07
C ILE A 182 6.30 5.82 5.34
N ARG A 183 5.49 5.58 4.30
CA ARG A 183 4.79 6.63 3.55
C ARG A 183 3.96 7.50 4.48
N TYR A 184 3.18 6.88 5.36
CA TYR A 184 2.32 7.58 6.29
C TYR A 184 3.10 8.40 7.33
N TYR A 185 4.20 7.85 7.84
CA TYR A 185 5.12 8.57 8.71
C TYR A 185 5.62 9.87 8.05
N PHE A 186 6.13 9.78 6.81
CA PHE A 186 6.61 10.96 6.09
C PHE A 186 5.49 11.94 5.73
N GLN A 187 4.26 11.48 5.48
CA GLN A 187 3.11 12.38 5.30
C GLN A 187 2.78 13.18 6.57
N LEU A 188 2.97 12.59 7.75
CA LEU A 188 2.70 13.25 9.02
C LEU A 188 3.83 14.19 9.45
N PHE A 189 5.09 13.76 9.30
CA PHE A 189 6.24 14.42 9.94
C PHE A 189 7.30 14.90 8.97
N GLY A 190 7.24 14.52 7.70
CA GLY A 190 8.28 14.82 6.72
C GLY A 190 8.63 16.30 6.62
N ALA A 191 7.66 17.20 6.83
CA ALA A 191 7.88 18.64 6.83
C ALA A 191 8.73 19.16 8.01
N HIS A 192 8.89 18.39 9.07
CA HIS A 192 9.62 18.76 10.28
C HIS A 192 11.00 18.09 10.39
N ILE A 193 11.29 17.12 9.51
CA ILE A 193 12.57 16.39 9.50
C ILE A 193 13.64 17.30 8.88
N GLN A 194 14.73 17.50 9.63
CA GLN A 194 15.88 18.29 9.21
C GLN A 194 17.07 17.40 8.81
N VAL A 195 17.24 16.26 9.48
CA VAL A 195 18.36 15.35 9.27
C VAL A 195 17.86 13.91 9.15
N LEU A 196 18.31 13.22 8.10
CA LEU A 196 18.16 11.79 7.91
C LEU A 196 19.54 11.13 8.04
N TYR A 197 19.64 10.09 8.86
CA TYR A 197 20.88 9.32 9.03
C TYR A 197 20.59 7.82 9.16
N GLY A 198 21.59 6.97 8.97
CA GLY A 198 21.45 5.51 9.00
C GLY A 198 21.59 4.88 7.60
N ILE A 199 22.42 3.84 7.50
CA ILE A 199 22.58 2.92 6.37
C ILE A 199 22.35 1.52 6.94
#